data_AF-A0A931Y276-F1
#
_entry.id   AF-A0A931Y276-F1
#
_cell.length_a   1.000
_cell.length_b   1.000
_cell.length_c   1.000
_cell.angle_alpha   90.00
_cell.angle_beta   90.00
_cell.angle_gamma   90.00
#
_symmetry.space_group_name_H-M   'P 1'
#
loop_
_entity.id
_entity.type
_entity.pdbx_description
1 polymer ?
#
loop_
_entity_poly.entity_id
_entity_poly.type
_entity_poly.pdbx_seq_one_letter_code
_entity_poly.pdbx_strand_id
1 'polypeptide(L)'
;MGAFDRLFNQYRASLKPLSVEEPIDVVWHRLAGYAIARASEPTPISADALTIVAIAVGVVAGLCIAAPFAHHMLAAAVLLEFSAAFDCADGQLARMRRRSSAFGRMLDGVSDSLVMAATFLGTLVHFAMTGKPWWAMVLAVIAAPTCSFHFGWYDHYKNVYLRMTEPTFREGEDADVARARRAAAHARAGLLMRFVWWVYIVYVDGQAWLLRWSDPQTAVRLEALGGHDPQRAAIWARHALGPMRVWRSLYGLGTHIFVFSIACAFDRIDLYLLFRVGFLNLFAVLVLLPWQRRASRAAFAEASS
;
A
#
# COMPACT_ATOMS: atom_id res chain seq x y z
N MET A 1 29.63 -12.92 16.62
CA MET A 1 28.59 -12.22 15.85
C MET A 1 28.33 -10.88 16.53
N GLY A 2 28.59 -9.76 15.84
CA GLY A 2 28.56 -8.42 16.43
C GLY A 2 27.14 -7.95 16.80
N ALA A 3 27.02 -6.90 17.61
CA ALA A 3 25.73 -6.31 17.95
C ALA A 3 25.00 -5.78 16.69
N PHE A 4 25.77 -5.23 15.74
CA PHE A 4 25.26 -4.81 14.43
C PHE A 4 24.69 -5.97 13.61
N ASP A 5 25.42 -7.08 13.49
CA ASP A 5 24.95 -8.26 12.73
C ASP A 5 23.64 -8.81 13.30
N ARG A 6 23.50 -8.80 14.64
CA ARG A 6 22.26 -9.22 15.30
C ARG A 6 21.09 -8.29 14.95
N LEU A 7 21.29 -6.98 15.06
CA LEU A 7 20.26 -5.99 14.73
C LEU A 7 19.86 -6.06 13.26
N PHE A 8 20.83 -6.15 12.36
CA PHE A 8 20.57 -6.25 10.92
C PHE A 8 19.80 -7.52 10.57
N ASN A 9 20.17 -8.66 11.16
CA ASN A 9 19.46 -9.92 10.93
C ASN A 9 18.03 -9.90 11.49
N GLN A 10 17.83 -9.28 12.67
CA GLN A 10 16.48 -9.12 13.24
C GLN A 10 15.62 -8.17 12.40
N TYR A 11 16.21 -7.08 11.91
CA TYR A 11 15.55 -6.17 10.98
C TYR A 11 15.12 -6.92 9.71
N ARG A 12 16.05 -7.62 9.07
CA ARG A 12 15.78 -8.41 7.86
C ARG A 12 14.68 -9.46 8.07
N ALA A 13 14.64 -10.10 9.24
CA ALA A 13 13.60 -11.07 9.58
C ALA A 13 12.21 -10.45 9.79
N SER A 14 12.13 -9.13 10.04
CA SER A 14 10.86 -8.40 10.18
C SER A 14 10.24 -7.97 8.84
N LEU A 15 11.02 -8.03 7.75
CA LEU A 15 10.62 -7.62 6.41
C LEU A 15 9.84 -8.72 5.69
N LYS A 16 9.02 -8.34 4.70
CA LYS A 16 8.51 -9.28 3.71
C LYS A 16 9.64 -9.66 2.73
N PRO A 17 9.43 -10.67 1.87
CA PRO A 17 10.41 -11.01 0.84
C PRO A 17 10.84 -9.78 0.02
N LEU A 18 12.15 -9.56 -0.08
CA LEU A 18 12.74 -8.38 -0.75
C LEU A 18 12.42 -8.31 -2.26
N SER A 19 11.96 -9.43 -2.83
CA SER A 19 11.48 -9.53 -4.22
C SER A 19 10.26 -8.65 -4.49
N VAL A 20 9.46 -8.39 -3.46
CA VAL A 20 8.24 -7.58 -3.56
C VAL A 20 8.27 -6.32 -2.72
N GLU A 21 9.15 -6.21 -1.73
CA GLU A 21 9.25 -5.00 -0.90
C GLU A 21 9.67 -3.76 -1.69
N GLU A 22 9.11 -2.61 -1.35
CA GLU A 22 9.50 -1.34 -1.96
C GLU A 22 10.93 -0.98 -1.54
N PRO A 23 11.82 -0.60 -2.47
CA PRO A 23 13.18 -0.21 -2.11
C PRO A 23 13.21 0.90 -1.07
N ILE A 24 12.32 1.90 -1.20
CA ILE A 24 12.24 3.03 -0.28
C ILE A 24 11.80 2.58 1.11
N ASP A 25 10.83 1.68 1.22
CA ASP A 25 10.39 1.13 2.50
C ASP A 25 11.53 0.42 3.21
N VAL A 26 12.30 -0.40 2.48
CA VAL A 26 13.43 -1.16 3.05
C VAL A 26 14.54 -0.26 3.60
N VAL A 27 14.77 0.92 3.02
CA VAL A 27 15.87 1.80 3.47
C VAL A 27 15.41 2.93 4.38
N TRP A 28 14.12 3.27 4.36
CA TRP A 28 13.57 4.46 5.00
C TRP A 28 12.44 4.13 5.97
N HIS A 29 11.23 3.85 5.46
CA HIS A 29 10.03 3.71 6.32
C HIS A 29 10.12 2.52 7.28
N ARG A 30 10.58 1.35 6.81
CA ARG A 30 10.67 0.14 7.65
C ARG A 30 11.84 0.18 8.60
N LEU A 31 12.87 0.98 8.33
CA LEU A 31 13.94 1.19 9.29
C LEU A 31 13.42 1.98 10.49
N ALA A 32 12.70 3.08 10.25
CA ALA A 32 12.02 3.85 11.28
C ALA A 32 10.93 3.01 11.98
N GLY A 33 10.12 2.31 11.19
CA GLY A 33 9.08 1.40 11.68
C GLY A 33 9.64 0.28 12.56
N TYR A 34 10.81 -0.26 12.23
CA TYR A 34 11.45 -1.32 13.01
C TYR A 34 11.89 -0.80 14.37
N ALA A 35 12.42 0.42 14.43
CA ALA A 35 12.78 1.06 15.70
C ALA A 35 11.53 1.25 16.58
N ILE A 36 10.41 1.71 16.01
CA ILE A 36 9.13 1.84 16.71
C ILE A 36 8.63 0.47 17.17
N ALA A 37 8.57 -0.52 16.28
CA ALA A 37 8.11 -1.88 16.59
C ALA A 37 8.94 -2.54 17.70
N ARG A 38 10.26 -2.36 17.68
CA ARG A 38 11.17 -2.85 18.74
C ARG A 38 10.95 -2.15 20.07
N ALA A 39 10.72 -0.84 20.07
CA ALA A 39 10.38 -0.11 21.28
C ALA A 39 9.00 -0.51 21.83
N SER A 40 8.05 -0.84 20.95
CA SER A 40 6.70 -1.29 21.33
C SER A 40 6.63 -2.77 21.73
N GLU A 41 7.55 -3.62 21.25
CA GLU A 41 7.58 -5.06 21.53
C GLU A 41 7.44 -5.44 23.01
N PRO A 42 8.13 -4.80 23.98
CA PRO A 42 7.99 -5.12 25.40
C PRO A 42 6.74 -4.48 26.07
N THR A 43 5.98 -3.65 25.37
CA THR A 43 4.85 -2.87 25.92
C THR A 43 3.49 -3.53 25.62
N PRO A 44 2.38 -3.16 26.27
CA PRO A 44 1.05 -3.68 25.92
C PRO A 44 0.45 -3.10 24.63
N ILE A 45 1.13 -2.17 23.94
CA ILE A 45 0.66 -1.53 22.70
C ILE A 45 0.44 -2.61 21.63
N SER A 46 -0.74 -2.64 21.00
CA SER A 46 -1.08 -3.57 19.92
C SER A 46 -0.65 -3.03 18.54
N ALA A 47 -0.55 -3.92 17.55
CA ALA A 47 -0.34 -3.50 16.15
C ALA A 47 -1.49 -2.59 15.68
N ASP A 48 -2.74 -2.98 15.95
CA ASP A 48 -3.92 -2.17 15.62
C ASP A 48 -3.87 -0.76 16.24
N ALA A 49 -3.28 -0.60 17.44
CA ALA A 49 -3.10 0.72 18.06
C ALA A 49 -2.07 1.57 17.30
N LEU A 50 -0.99 0.97 16.79
CA LEU A 50 -0.04 1.65 15.92
C LEU A 50 -0.70 2.05 14.59
N THR A 51 -1.56 1.21 14.01
CA THR A 51 -2.36 1.56 12.83
C THR A 51 -3.26 2.78 13.10
N ILE A 52 -3.95 2.82 14.26
CA ILE A 52 -4.77 3.99 14.64
C ILE A 52 -3.92 5.27 14.76
N VAL A 53 -2.71 5.16 15.32
CA VAL A 53 -1.77 6.29 15.39
C VAL A 53 -1.35 6.72 13.99
N ALA A 54 -1.02 5.78 13.09
CA ALA A 54 -0.71 6.08 11.69
C ALA A 54 -1.84 6.86 11.02
N ILE A 55 -3.09 6.39 11.16
CA ILE A 55 -4.29 7.08 10.64
C ILE A 55 -4.38 8.51 11.18
N ALA A 56 -4.28 8.68 12.50
CA ALA A 56 -4.41 9.99 13.12
C ALA A 56 -3.32 10.95 12.61
N VAL A 57 -2.06 10.49 12.56
CA VAL A 57 -0.93 11.29 12.08
C VAL A 57 -1.09 11.66 10.60
N GLY A 58 -1.47 10.71 9.74
CA GLY A 58 -1.69 10.96 8.32
C GLY A 58 -2.87 11.90 8.03
N VAL A 59 -3.97 11.78 8.79
CA VAL A 59 -5.10 12.72 8.69
C VAL A 59 -4.70 14.13 9.12
N VAL A 60 -3.95 14.25 10.23
CA VAL A 60 -3.41 15.55 10.67
C VAL A 60 -2.48 16.14 9.61
N ALA A 61 -1.68 15.31 8.93
CA ALA A 61 -0.85 15.77 7.83
C ALA A 61 -1.69 16.37 6.69
N GLY A 62 -2.79 15.71 6.29
CA GLY A 62 -3.74 16.25 5.31
C GLY A 62 -4.37 17.58 5.75
N LEU A 63 -4.72 17.71 7.04
CA LEU A 63 -5.20 18.97 7.61
C LEU A 63 -4.13 20.06 7.60
N CYS A 64 -2.86 19.72 7.85
CA CYS A 64 -1.73 20.66 7.71
C CYS A 64 -1.58 21.15 6.27
N ILE A 65 -1.77 20.30 5.25
CA ILE A 65 -1.78 20.76 3.85
C ILE A 65 -2.86 21.83 3.65
N ALA A 66 -4.05 21.62 4.23
CA ALA A 66 -5.19 22.53 4.09
C ALA A 66 -5.11 23.83 4.92
N ALA A 67 -4.18 23.93 5.88
CA ALA A 67 -4.20 24.98 6.90
C ALA A 67 -3.23 26.15 6.60
N PRO A 68 -3.63 27.41 6.81
CA PRO A 68 -2.80 28.58 6.45
C PRO A 68 -1.85 29.02 7.58
N PHE A 69 -1.01 28.12 8.10
CA PHE A 69 0.01 28.49 9.10
C PHE A 69 1.44 28.40 8.54
N ALA A 70 2.40 29.06 9.17
CA ALA A 70 3.79 29.05 8.71
C ALA A 70 4.36 27.62 8.66
N HIS A 71 5.00 27.27 7.55
CA HIS A 71 5.60 25.94 7.33
C HIS A 71 4.62 24.76 7.34
N HIS A 72 3.32 25.00 7.13
CA HIS A 72 2.30 23.95 7.13
C HIS A 72 2.58 22.79 6.16
N MET A 73 3.12 23.08 4.97
CA MET A 73 3.49 22.08 3.98
C MET A 73 4.69 21.21 4.43
N LEU A 74 5.67 21.80 5.11
CA LEU A 74 6.79 21.05 5.68
C LEU A 74 6.33 20.19 6.86
N ALA A 75 5.44 20.72 7.70
CA ALA A 75 4.81 19.95 8.78
C ALA A 75 4.04 18.75 8.21
N ALA A 76 3.25 18.95 7.16
CA ALA A 76 2.55 17.87 6.47
C ALA A 76 3.52 16.81 5.91
N ALA A 77 4.60 17.23 5.24
CA ALA A 77 5.61 16.32 4.72
C ALA A 77 6.20 15.44 5.81
N VAL A 78 6.63 16.04 6.93
CA VAL A 78 7.22 15.31 8.06
C VAL A 78 6.19 14.35 8.69
N LEU A 79 4.95 14.79 8.87
CA LEU A 79 3.89 13.95 9.45
C LEU A 79 3.55 12.76 8.54
N LEU A 80 3.57 12.92 7.21
CA LEU A 80 3.34 11.80 6.29
C LEU A 80 4.42 10.71 6.39
N GLU A 81 5.69 11.11 6.53
CA GLU A 81 6.79 10.16 6.77
C GLU A 81 6.62 9.42 8.10
N PHE A 82 6.17 10.11 9.15
CA PHE A 82 5.85 9.47 10.43
C PHE A 82 4.65 8.53 10.32
N SER A 83 3.60 8.92 9.58
CA SER A 83 2.45 8.07 9.31
C SER A 83 2.89 6.76 8.66
N ALA A 84 3.73 6.83 7.62
CA ALA A 84 4.28 5.65 6.94
C ALA A 84 5.18 4.80 7.85
N ALA A 85 5.94 5.43 8.75
CA ALA A 85 6.76 4.71 9.72
C ALA A 85 5.90 3.94 10.75
N PHE A 86 4.81 4.55 11.26
CA PHE A 86 3.88 3.87 12.18
C PHE A 86 3.14 2.72 11.50
N ASP A 87 2.71 2.92 10.25
CA ASP A 87 2.10 1.89 9.40
C ASP A 87 3.06 0.70 9.21
N CYS A 88 4.32 0.97 8.82
CA CYS A 88 5.34 -0.08 8.75
C CYS A 88 5.58 -0.80 10.09
N ALA A 89 5.52 -0.06 11.20
CA ALA A 89 5.74 -0.58 12.54
C ALA A 89 4.65 -1.55 12.97
N ASP A 90 3.39 -1.34 12.59
CA ASP A 90 2.29 -2.23 12.95
C ASP A 90 2.51 -3.64 12.40
N GLY A 91 2.93 -3.74 11.13
CA GLY A 91 3.12 -5.00 10.46
C GLY A 91 4.35 -5.71 10.99
N GLN A 92 5.41 -4.96 11.27
CA GLN A 92 6.63 -5.50 11.89
C GLN A 92 6.34 -6.02 13.29
N LEU A 93 5.61 -5.26 14.11
CA LEU A 93 5.21 -5.68 15.46
C LEU A 93 4.30 -6.92 15.41
N ALA A 94 3.33 -6.96 14.50
CA ALA A 94 2.45 -8.10 14.29
C ALA A 94 3.24 -9.37 13.90
N ARG A 95 4.23 -9.24 13.01
CA ARG A 95 5.13 -10.34 12.62
C ARG A 95 6.04 -10.79 13.76
N MET A 96 6.66 -9.85 14.47
CA MET A 96 7.50 -10.13 15.65
C MET A 96 6.73 -10.89 16.72
N ARG A 97 5.46 -10.53 16.95
CA ARG A 97 4.58 -11.20 17.93
C ARG A 97 3.83 -12.42 17.37
N ARG A 98 3.94 -12.71 16.07
CA ARG A 98 3.15 -13.73 15.37
C ARG A 98 1.63 -13.58 15.59
N ARG A 99 1.15 -12.34 15.63
CA ARG A 99 -0.26 -11.98 15.87
C ARG A 99 -0.82 -11.14 14.71
N SER A 100 -0.98 -11.76 13.54
CA SER A 100 -1.74 -11.17 12.44
C SER A 100 -3.23 -11.43 12.63
N SER A 101 -4.07 -10.40 12.53
CA SER A 101 -5.53 -10.53 12.67
C SER A 101 -6.24 -10.10 11.39
N ALA A 102 -7.45 -10.64 11.18
CA ALA A 102 -8.30 -10.27 10.06
C ALA A 102 -8.80 -8.81 10.18
N PHE A 103 -8.99 -8.35 11.41
CA PHE A 103 -9.35 -6.97 11.75
C PHE A 103 -8.20 -6.01 11.47
N GLY A 104 -6.96 -6.34 11.86
CA GLY A 104 -5.78 -5.52 11.59
C GLY A 104 -5.58 -5.29 10.09
N ARG A 105 -5.73 -6.34 9.26
CA ARG A 105 -5.70 -6.20 7.79
C ARG A 105 -6.82 -5.33 7.22
N MET A 106 -8.00 -5.34 7.87
CA MET A 106 -9.08 -4.44 7.48
C MET A 106 -8.71 -3.00 7.80
N LEU A 107 -8.14 -2.78 8.98
CA LEU A 107 -7.77 -1.46 9.46
C LEU A 107 -6.62 -0.86 8.62
N ASP A 108 -5.68 -1.68 8.17
CA ASP A 108 -4.60 -1.34 7.23
C ASP A 108 -5.16 -0.74 5.93
N GLY A 109 -6.03 -1.46 5.21
CA GLY A 109 -6.64 -0.93 3.97
C GLY A 109 -7.55 0.29 4.21
N VAL A 110 -8.15 0.41 5.39
CA VAL A 110 -8.91 1.62 5.79
C VAL A 110 -7.96 2.79 6.09
N SER A 111 -6.79 2.51 6.67
CA SER A 111 -5.76 3.51 6.97
C SER A 111 -5.31 4.20 5.69
N ASP A 112 -4.87 3.42 4.71
CA ASP A 112 -4.44 3.91 3.40
C ASP A 112 -5.49 4.80 2.74
N SER A 113 -6.74 4.33 2.76
CA SER A 113 -7.87 5.03 2.15
C SER A 113 -8.15 6.37 2.81
N LEU A 114 -8.11 6.44 4.15
CA LEU A 114 -8.38 7.65 4.91
C LEU A 114 -7.25 8.67 4.79
N VAL A 115 -5.99 8.23 4.90
CA VAL A 115 -4.82 9.13 4.77
C VAL A 115 -4.76 9.69 3.36
N MET A 116 -4.96 8.87 2.34
CA MET A 116 -5.03 9.32 0.95
C MET A 116 -6.17 10.31 0.70
N ALA A 117 -7.36 10.06 1.25
CA ALA A 117 -8.47 11.00 1.15
C ALA A 117 -8.13 12.35 1.82
N ALA A 118 -7.53 12.32 3.01
CA ALA A 118 -7.13 13.51 3.73
C ALA A 118 -6.07 14.34 2.98
N THR A 119 -5.05 13.70 2.41
CA THR A 119 -3.97 14.40 1.68
C THR A 119 -4.45 15.01 0.37
N PHE A 120 -5.28 14.30 -0.41
CA PHE A 120 -5.84 14.86 -1.65
C PHE A 120 -6.88 15.95 -1.38
N LEU A 121 -7.76 15.80 -0.38
CA LEU A 121 -8.67 16.87 0.03
C LEU A 121 -7.90 18.10 0.52
N GLY A 122 -6.86 17.90 1.33
CA GLY A 122 -5.99 18.98 1.77
C GLY A 122 -5.29 19.68 0.61
N THR A 123 -4.82 18.91 -0.38
CA THR A 123 -4.23 19.45 -1.63
C THR A 123 -5.21 20.32 -2.39
N LEU A 124 -6.47 19.89 -2.53
CA LEU A 124 -7.51 20.67 -3.20
C LEU A 124 -7.76 22.01 -2.49
N VAL A 125 -7.87 21.99 -1.17
CA VAL A 125 -8.04 23.21 -0.36
C VAL A 125 -6.84 24.14 -0.52
N HIS A 126 -5.63 23.60 -0.39
CA HIS A 126 -4.38 24.36 -0.56
C HIS A 126 -4.28 25.03 -1.93
N PHE A 127 -4.59 24.29 -3.00
CA PHE A 127 -4.56 24.82 -4.37
C PHE A 127 -5.60 25.92 -4.60
N ALA A 128 -6.79 25.77 -4.00
CA ALA A 128 -7.82 26.81 -4.08
C ALA A 128 -7.39 28.09 -3.33
N MET A 129 -6.77 27.95 -2.16
CA MET A 129 -6.30 29.08 -1.35
C MET A 129 -5.10 29.80 -1.96
N THR A 130 -4.21 29.06 -2.63
CA THR A 130 -2.99 29.62 -3.26
C THR A 130 -3.19 30.04 -4.71
N GLY A 131 -4.40 29.87 -5.27
CA GLY A 131 -4.72 30.27 -6.64
C GLY A 131 -3.95 29.47 -7.70
N LYS A 132 -3.69 28.18 -7.45
CA LYS A 132 -3.04 27.29 -8.44
C LYS A 132 -3.92 27.20 -9.70
N PRO A 133 -3.32 26.99 -10.88
CA PRO A 133 -4.07 26.94 -12.13
C PRO A 133 -5.09 25.79 -12.14
N TRP A 134 -6.20 25.97 -12.86
CA TRP A 134 -7.31 25.01 -12.91
C TRP A 134 -6.89 23.58 -13.28
N TRP A 135 -5.88 23.42 -14.13
CA TRP A 135 -5.38 22.11 -14.51
C TRP A 135 -4.83 21.34 -13.30
N ALA A 136 -4.20 22.02 -12.34
CA ALA A 136 -3.63 21.38 -11.15
C ALA A 136 -4.74 20.84 -10.25
N MET A 137 -5.87 21.56 -10.16
CA MET A 137 -7.07 21.09 -9.46
C MET A 137 -7.66 19.85 -10.13
N VAL A 138 -7.76 19.85 -11.46
CA VAL A 138 -8.23 18.68 -12.23
C VAL A 138 -7.31 17.47 -12.00
N LEU A 139 -5.99 17.67 -12.04
CA LEU A 139 -5.04 16.58 -11.76
C LEU A 139 -5.16 16.07 -10.32
N ALA A 140 -5.38 16.93 -9.32
CA ALA A 140 -5.58 16.50 -7.94
C ALA A 140 -6.83 15.61 -7.78
N VAL A 141 -7.94 15.96 -8.45
CA VAL A 141 -9.16 15.14 -8.46
C VAL A 141 -8.94 13.79 -9.16
N ILE A 142 -8.22 13.77 -10.28
CA ILE A 142 -7.92 12.54 -11.03
C ILE A 142 -6.89 11.67 -10.28
N ALA A 143 -5.98 12.29 -9.55
CA ALA A 143 -4.90 11.59 -8.84
C ALA A 143 -5.45 10.64 -7.78
N ALA A 144 -6.48 11.01 -7.01
CA ALA A 144 -7.05 10.15 -5.97
C ALA A 144 -7.47 8.76 -6.48
N PRO A 145 -8.40 8.62 -7.47
CA PRO A 145 -8.80 7.31 -7.96
C PRO A 145 -7.68 6.57 -8.70
N THR A 146 -6.84 7.27 -9.47
CA THR A 146 -5.74 6.64 -10.20
C THR A 146 -4.63 6.14 -9.28
N CYS A 147 -4.41 6.83 -8.16
CA CYS A 147 -3.53 6.40 -7.07
C CYS A 147 -4.04 5.11 -6.41
N SER A 148 -5.34 5.03 -6.11
CA SER A 148 -5.97 3.79 -5.63
C SER A 148 -5.78 2.63 -6.62
N PHE A 149 -5.87 2.89 -7.93
CA PHE A 149 -5.67 1.87 -8.95
C PHE A 149 -4.23 1.36 -9.00
N HIS A 150 -3.25 2.27 -8.90
CA HIS A 150 -1.84 1.93 -8.83
C HIS A 150 -1.52 1.03 -7.63
N PHE A 151 -2.02 1.41 -6.44
CA PHE A 151 -1.85 0.61 -5.23
C PHE A 151 -2.53 -0.75 -5.36
N GLY A 152 -3.76 -0.79 -5.90
CA GLY A 152 -4.49 -2.03 -6.12
C GLY A 152 -3.79 -2.99 -7.09
N TRP A 153 -3.24 -2.48 -8.20
CA TRP A 153 -2.46 -3.30 -9.12
C TRP A 153 -1.20 -3.84 -8.46
N TYR A 154 -0.43 -2.97 -7.81
CA TYR A 154 0.78 -3.40 -7.13
C TYR A 154 0.47 -4.44 -6.04
N ASP A 155 -0.51 -4.18 -5.17
CA ASP A 155 -0.88 -5.10 -4.09
C ASP A 155 -1.33 -6.46 -4.63
N HIS A 156 -2.15 -6.46 -5.68
CA HIS A 156 -2.58 -7.69 -6.34
C HIS A 156 -1.42 -8.49 -6.91
N TYR A 157 -0.59 -7.89 -7.76
CA TYR A 157 0.52 -8.62 -8.39
C TYR A 157 1.57 -9.06 -7.37
N LYS A 158 1.78 -8.26 -6.31
CA LYS A 158 2.57 -8.65 -5.13
C LYS A 158 1.99 -9.91 -4.47
N ASN A 159 0.70 -9.92 -4.17
CA ASN A 159 0.06 -11.06 -3.50
C ASN A 159 0.03 -12.32 -4.38
N VAL A 160 -0.19 -12.18 -5.68
CA VAL A 160 -0.06 -13.28 -6.66
C VAL A 160 1.37 -13.80 -6.68
N TYR A 161 2.36 -12.92 -6.80
CA TYR A 161 3.78 -13.30 -6.82
C TYR A 161 4.18 -14.05 -5.55
N LEU A 162 3.84 -13.52 -4.38
CA LEU A 162 4.10 -14.16 -3.09
C LEU A 162 3.41 -15.51 -3.00
N ARG A 163 2.16 -15.63 -3.46
CA ARG A 163 1.42 -16.90 -3.37
C ARG A 163 2.03 -18.00 -4.23
N MET A 164 2.55 -17.64 -5.40
CA MET A 164 3.22 -18.54 -6.33
C MET A 164 4.65 -18.91 -5.89
N THR A 165 5.38 -17.96 -5.31
CA THR A 165 6.83 -18.12 -5.08
C THR A 165 7.19 -18.46 -3.64
N GLU A 166 6.37 -18.07 -2.66
CA GLU A 166 6.66 -18.27 -1.25
C GLU A 166 5.79 -19.39 -0.64
N PRO A 167 6.40 -20.29 0.14
CA PRO A 167 5.71 -21.46 0.68
C PRO A 167 4.68 -21.10 1.75
N THR A 168 5.00 -20.13 2.61
CA THR A 168 4.24 -19.83 3.83
C THR A 168 3.60 -18.44 3.82
N PHE A 169 3.98 -17.58 2.89
CA PHE A 169 3.50 -16.20 2.88
C PHE A 169 2.11 -16.11 2.24
N ARG A 170 1.13 -15.61 3.01
CA ARG A 170 -0.26 -15.45 2.59
C ARG A 170 -0.77 -14.10 3.09
N GLU A 171 -0.96 -13.18 2.15
CA GLU A 171 -1.56 -11.87 2.38
C GLU A 171 -2.67 -11.63 1.34
N GLY A 172 -3.49 -10.59 1.58
CA GLY A 172 -4.68 -10.30 0.79
C GLY A 172 -5.94 -11.03 1.29
N GLU A 173 -7.09 -10.45 1.02
CA GLU A 173 -8.41 -11.04 1.26
C GLU A 173 -9.26 -10.84 0.01
N ASP A 174 -9.84 -11.93 -0.51
CA ASP A 174 -10.73 -11.86 -1.67
C ASP A 174 -12.01 -11.07 -1.32
N ALA A 175 -12.53 -10.29 -2.27
CA ALA A 175 -13.73 -9.46 -2.07
C ALA A 175 -14.94 -10.22 -1.52
N ASP A 176 -15.17 -11.44 -2.01
CA ASP A 176 -16.29 -12.26 -1.56
C ASP A 176 -16.14 -12.68 -0.08
N VAL A 177 -14.91 -12.96 0.35
CA VAL A 177 -14.59 -13.32 1.75
C VAL A 177 -14.81 -12.09 2.65
N ALA A 178 -14.33 -10.92 2.22
CA ALA A 178 -14.58 -9.66 2.93
C ALA A 178 -16.07 -9.36 3.08
N ARG A 179 -16.88 -9.58 2.03
CA ARG A 179 -18.35 -9.40 2.08
C ARG A 179 -19.02 -10.40 3.00
N ALA A 180 -18.61 -11.67 2.99
CA ALA A 180 -19.13 -12.67 3.91
C ALA A 180 -18.81 -12.32 5.38
N ARG A 181 -17.57 -11.88 5.65
CA ARG A 181 -17.15 -11.41 6.98
C ARG A 181 -17.96 -10.19 7.41
N ARG A 182 -18.23 -9.25 6.50
CA ARG A 182 -19.11 -8.10 6.77
C ARG A 182 -20.50 -8.58 7.14
N ALA A 183 -21.12 -9.45 6.35
CA ALA A 183 -22.47 -9.93 6.61
C ALA A 183 -22.59 -10.58 8.00
N ALA A 184 -21.59 -11.36 8.41
CA ALA A 184 -21.52 -11.97 9.74
C ALA A 184 -21.35 -10.95 10.89
N ALA A 185 -20.57 -9.89 10.67
CA ALA A 185 -20.27 -8.87 11.70
C ALA A 185 -21.29 -7.72 11.76
N HIS A 186 -21.97 -7.40 10.65
CA HIS A 186 -22.74 -6.16 10.48
C HIS A 186 -24.01 -6.11 11.34
N ALA A 187 -24.61 -7.25 11.67
CA ALA A 187 -25.84 -7.32 12.47
C ALA A 187 -25.68 -6.74 13.90
N ARG A 188 -24.45 -6.60 14.41
CA ARG A 188 -24.15 -6.11 15.77
C ARG A 188 -23.17 -4.94 15.77
N ALA A 189 -22.88 -4.34 14.61
CA ALA A 189 -21.86 -3.29 14.48
C ALA A 189 -22.41 -1.90 14.84
N GLY A 190 -21.71 -1.20 15.75
CA GLY A 190 -21.95 0.23 16.01
C GLY A 190 -21.61 1.12 14.81
N LEU A 191 -21.96 2.41 14.87
CA LEU A 191 -21.80 3.37 13.76
C LEU A 191 -20.37 3.43 13.20
N LEU A 192 -19.36 3.54 14.07
CA LEU A 192 -17.95 3.58 13.66
C LEU A 192 -17.57 2.31 12.88
N MET A 193 -17.93 1.14 13.39
CA MET A 193 -17.63 -0.13 12.73
C MET A 193 -18.34 -0.24 11.37
N ARG A 194 -19.58 0.27 11.25
CA ARG A 194 -20.28 0.35 9.96
C ARG A 194 -19.55 1.23 8.95
N PHE A 195 -18.98 2.35 9.39
CA PHE A 195 -18.16 3.21 8.55
C PHE A 195 -16.86 2.52 8.12
N VAL A 196 -16.13 1.90 9.05
CA VAL A 196 -14.91 1.12 8.75
C VAL A 196 -15.21 0.04 7.71
N TRP A 197 -16.31 -0.69 7.87
CA TRP A 197 -16.76 -1.68 6.87
C TRP A 197 -17.09 -1.07 5.52
N TRP A 198 -17.72 0.11 5.50
CA TRP A 198 -18.04 0.77 4.24
C TRP A 198 -16.76 1.16 3.48
N VAL A 199 -15.79 1.80 4.14
CA VAL A 199 -14.50 2.15 3.53
C VAL A 199 -13.80 0.89 3.02
N TYR A 200 -13.73 -0.16 3.86
CA TYR A 200 -13.05 -1.39 3.49
C TYR A 200 -13.70 -2.10 2.29
N ILE A 201 -15.05 -2.18 2.24
CA ILE A 201 -15.74 -2.80 1.11
C ILE A 201 -15.55 -1.99 -0.17
N VAL A 202 -15.63 -0.65 -0.10
CA VAL A 202 -15.35 0.21 -1.27
C VAL A 202 -13.93 -0.06 -1.78
N TYR A 203 -12.95 -0.19 -0.88
CA TYR A 203 -11.58 -0.53 -1.22
C TYR A 203 -11.46 -1.90 -1.93
N VAL A 204 -11.94 -2.98 -1.30
CA VAL A 204 -11.77 -4.34 -1.86
C VAL A 204 -12.63 -4.56 -3.12
N ASP A 205 -13.83 -4.00 -3.20
CA ASP A 205 -14.68 -4.09 -4.40
C ASP A 205 -14.10 -3.29 -5.56
N GLY A 206 -13.57 -2.09 -5.29
CA GLY A 206 -12.88 -1.28 -6.28
C GLY A 206 -11.66 -1.99 -6.87
N GLN A 207 -10.86 -2.65 -6.00
CA GLN A 207 -9.76 -3.49 -6.45
C GLN A 207 -10.25 -4.66 -7.31
N ALA A 208 -11.25 -5.42 -6.86
CA ALA A 208 -11.75 -6.57 -7.61
C ALA A 208 -12.29 -6.17 -9.00
N TRP A 209 -13.00 -5.03 -9.10
CA TRP A 209 -13.46 -4.51 -10.39
C TRP A 209 -12.29 -4.14 -11.31
N LEU A 210 -11.31 -3.39 -10.78
CA LEU A 210 -10.14 -2.97 -11.53
C LEU A 210 -9.34 -4.16 -12.07
N LEU A 211 -9.18 -5.20 -11.26
CA LEU A 211 -8.40 -6.38 -11.59
C LEU A 211 -9.03 -7.22 -12.70
N ARG A 212 -10.37 -7.37 -12.70
CA ARG A 212 -11.09 -8.05 -13.79
C ARG A 212 -10.87 -7.36 -15.13
N TRP A 213 -10.76 -6.03 -15.13
CA TRP A 213 -10.43 -5.27 -16.33
C TRP A 213 -8.94 -5.39 -16.71
N SER A 214 -8.05 -5.42 -15.71
CA SER A 214 -6.61 -5.29 -15.93
C SER A 214 -5.85 -6.59 -16.15
N ASP A 215 -6.18 -7.72 -15.52
CA ASP A 215 -5.55 -9.02 -15.80
C ASP A 215 -6.51 -10.18 -15.44
N PRO A 216 -7.37 -10.60 -16.39
CA PRO A 216 -8.39 -11.62 -16.13
C PRO A 216 -7.83 -12.97 -15.67
N GLN A 217 -6.58 -13.29 -15.98
CA GLN A 217 -5.97 -14.58 -15.62
C GLN A 217 -5.60 -14.66 -14.14
N THR A 218 -5.14 -13.54 -13.59
CA THR A 218 -4.77 -13.46 -12.19
C THR A 218 -5.91 -12.94 -11.31
N ALA A 219 -6.97 -12.38 -11.90
CA ALA A 219 -8.20 -11.97 -11.23
C ALA A 219 -9.07 -13.12 -10.69
N VAL A 220 -8.55 -14.36 -10.72
CA VAL A 220 -9.15 -15.50 -10.01
C VAL A 220 -8.95 -15.34 -8.50
N ARG A 221 -9.79 -16.04 -7.71
CA ARG A 221 -9.60 -16.10 -6.25
C ARG A 221 -8.17 -16.49 -5.93
N LEU A 222 -7.51 -15.79 -5.00
CA LEU A 222 -6.13 -16.09 -4.66
C LEU A 222 -6.01 -17.55 -4.17
N GLU A 223 -7.03 -18.10 -3.51
CA GLU A 223 -7.09 -19.50 -3.08
C GLU A 223 -7.11 -20.51 -4.23
N ALA A 224 -7.62 -20.12 -5.40
CA ALA A 224 -7.68 -20.99 -6.57
C ALA A 224 -6.32 -21.15 -7.27
N LEU A 225 -5.30 -20.35 -6.92
CA LEU A 225 -3.96 -20.41 -7.52
C LEU A 225 -3.15 -21.65 -7.08
N GLY A 226 -3.71 -22.49 -6.20
CA GLY A 226 -3.11 -23.76 -5.78
C GLY A 226 -2.09 -23.63 -4.65
N GLY A 227 -1.55 -24.77 -4.23
CA GLY A 227 -0.47 -24.87 -3.24
C GLY A 227 0.90 -24.52 -3.83
N HIS A 228 1.88 -24.27 -2.95
CA HIS A 228 3.25 -24.00 -3.38
C HIS A 228 3.89 -25.26 -3.99
N ASP A 229 4.49 -25.10 -5.17
CA ASP A 229 5.30 -26.09 -5.84
C ASP A 229 6.63 -25.43 -6.30
N PRO A 230 7.81 -25.98 -5.92
CA PRO A 230 9.09 -25.35 -6.23
C PRO A 230 9.35 -25.13 -7.73
N GLN A 231 8.87 -26.03 -8.59
CA GLN A 231 9.05 -25.92 -10.03
C GLN A 231 8.20 -24.77 -10.60
N ARG A 232 6.91 -24.71 -10.24
CA ARG A 232 6.02 -23.58 -10.58
C ARG A 232 6.52 -22.25 -10.01
N ALA A 233 7.04 -22.26 -8.79
CA ALA A 233 7.62 -21.07 -8.16
C ALA A 233 8.81 -20.53 -8.98
N ALA A 234 9.71 -21.41 -9.44
CA ALA A 234 10.83 -21.02 -10.28
C ALA A 234 10.38 -20.48 -11.65
N ILE A 235 9.39 -21.12 -12.29
CA ILE A 235 8.79 -20.64 -13.55
C ILE A 235 8.20 -19.24 -13.34
N TRP A 236 7.41 -19.05 -12.29
CA TRP A 236 6.77 -17.77 -12.00
C TRP A 236 7.80 -16.67 -11.72
N ALA A 237 8.81 -16.97 -10.92
CA ALA A 237 9.88 -16.03 -10.62
C ALA A 237 10.62 -15.58 -11.88
N ARG A 238 10.89 -16.47 -12.85
CA ARG A 238 11.55 -16.10 -14.11
C ARG A 238 10.75 -15.08 -14.92
N HIS A 239 9.44 -15.27 -15.03
CA HIS A 239 8.59 -14.42 -15.88
C HIS A 239 8.12 -13.15 -15.16
N ALA A 240 7.70 -13.26 -13.90
CA ALA A 240 7.00 -12.19 -13.18
C ALA A 240 7.93 -11.26 -12.38
N LEU A 241 9.18 -11.65 -12.09
CA LEU A 241 10.08 -10.82 -11.27
C LEU A 241 10.45 -9.49 -11.95
N GLY A 242 10.59 -9.48 -13.29
CA GLY A 242 10.89 -8.27 -14.06
C GLY A 242 9.82 -7.17 -13.85
N PRO A 243 8.56 -7.43 -14.24
CA PRO A 243 7.45 -6.52 -13.96
C PRO A 243 7.32 -6.18 -12.47
N MET A 244 7.48 -7.17 -11.58
CA MET A 244 7.35 -6.96 -10.14
C MET A 244 8.35 -5.95 -9.59
N ARG A 245 9.59 -5.94 -10.10
CA ARG A 245 10.61 -4.94 -9.73
C ARG A 245 10.17 -3.51 -10.09
N VAL A 246 9.44 -3.32 -11.18
CA VAL A 246 8.94 -2.01 -11.58
C VAL A 246 7.74 -1.60 -10.74
N TRP A 247 6.79 -2.52 -10.53
CA TRP A 247 5.64 -2.31 -9.65
C TRP A 247 6.07 -1.86 -8.25
N ARG A 248 6.95 -2.63 -7.58
CA ARG A 248 7.42 -2.32 -6.22
C ARG A 248 8.25 -1.03 -6.12
N SER A 249 8.78 -0.52 -7.23
CA SER A 249 9.66 0.65 -7.21
C SER A 249 8.95 1.95 -7.54
N LEU A 250 7.80 1.91 -8.24
CA LEU A 250 7.13 3.11 -8.74
C LEU A 250 5.67 3.25 -8.26
N TYR A 251 5.00 2.13 -7.99
CA TYR A 251 3.55 2.09 -7.78
C TYR A 251 3.16 1.72 -6.35
N GLY A 252 4.13 1.54 -5.48
CA GLY A 252 3.88 1.26 -4.07
C GLY A 252 3.49 2.49 -3.24
N LEU A 253 2.89 2.22 -2.09
CA LEU A 253 2.38 3.24 -1.17
C LEU A 253 3.54 4.01 -0.53
N GLY A 254 4.59 3.30 -0.11
CA GLY A 254 5.78 3.93 0.46
C GLY A 254 6.42 4.92 -0.53
N THR A 255 6.59 4.50 -1.78
CA THR A 255 7.11 5.34 -2.86
C THR A 255 6.21 6.55 -3.11
N HIS A 256 4.88 6.36 -3.08
CA HIS A 256 3.95 7.47 -3.16
C HIS A 256 4.16 8.48 -2.04
N ILE A 257 4.13 8.01 -0.78
CA ILE A 257 4.24 8.87 0.40
C ILE A 257 5.56 9.64 0.33
N PHE A 258 6.68 8.97 0.11
CA PHE A 258 7.99 9.61 0.07
C PHE A 258 8.08 10.74 -0.98
N VAL A 259 7.68 10.46 -2.22
CA VAL A 259 7.75 11.47 -3.29
C VAL A 259 6.72 12.58 -3.07
N PHE A 260 5.53 12.25 -2.56
CA PHE A 260 4.51 13.23 -2.23
C PHE A 260 4.94 14.14 -1.07
N SER A 261 5.56 13.60 -0.01
CA SER A 261 6.14 14.35 1.09
C SER A 261 7.22 15.31 0.62
N ILE A 262 8.11 14.89 -0.29
CA ILE A 262 9.08 15.79 -0.92
C ILE A 262 8.37 16.92 -1.66
N ALA A 263 7.35 16.61 -2.46
CA ALA A 263 6.58 17.61 -3.17
C ALA A 263 5.84 18.58 -2.21
N CYS A 264 5.34 18.10 -1.08
CA CYS A 264 4.81 18.93 0.00
C CYS A 264 5.89 19.84 0.57
N ALA A 265 7.06 19.32 0.95
CA ALA A 265 8.12 20.11 1.57
C ALA A 265 8.59 21.30 0.71
N PHE A 266 8.53 21.15 -0.62
CA PHE A 266 8.86 22.22 -1.58
C PHE A 266 7.66 23.03 -2.07
N ASP A 267 6.45 22.75 -1.58
CA ASP A 267 5.20 23.33 -2.07
C ASP A 267 4.98 23.18 -3.60
N ARG A 268 5.41 22.03 -4.12
CA ARG A 268 5.35 21.66 -5.55
C ARG A 268 4.53 20.39 -5.80
N ILE A 269 3.43 20.21 -5.06
CA ILE A 269 2.49 19.10 -5.29
C ILE A 269 2.00 19.08 -6.77
N ASP A 270 1.94 20.23 -7.44
CA ASP A 270 1.60 20.33 -8.87
C ASP A 270 2.51 19.49 -9.78
N LEU A 271 3.82 19.47 -9.51
CA LEU A 271 4.78 18.66 -10.27
C LEU A 271 4.60 17.17 -10.01
N TYR A 272 4.36 16.82 -8.75
CA TYR A 272 4.04 15.45 -8.37
C TYR A 272 2.80 14.95 -9.12
N LEU A 273 1.74 15.75 -9.18
CA LEU A 273 0.50 15.40 -9.86
C LEU A 273 0.69 15.25 -11.37
N LEU A 274 1.49 16.11 -12.01
CA LEU A 274 1.84 15.97 -13.43
C LEU A 274 2.55 14.65 -13.71
N PHE A 275 3.55 14.31 -12.88
CA PHE A 275 4.27 13.05 -13.02
C PHE A 275 3.37 11.84 -12.73
N ARG A 276 2.58 11.88 -11.66
CA ARG A 276 1.70 10.80 -11.21
C ARG A 276 0.57 10.54 -12.21
N VAL A 277 -0.18 11.58 -12.58
CA VAL A 277 -1.36 11.45 -13.45
C VAL A 277 -0.97 11.36 -14.92
N GLY A 278 0.09 12.06 -15.34
CA GLY A 278 0.59 12.01 -16.71
C GLY A 278 1.44 10.77 -16.94
N PHE A 279 2.67 10.80 -16.45
CA PHE A 279 3.66 9.76 -16.77
C PHE A 279 3.30 8.39 -16.18
N LEU A 280 3.02 8.29 -14.87
CA LEU A 280 2.82 6.97 -14.23
C LEU A 280 1.55 6.26 -14.73
N ASN A 281 0.45 6.98 -14.98
CA ASN A 281 -0.75 6.36 -15.58
C ASN A 281 -0.46 5.84 -17.01
N LEU A 282 0.16 6.66 -17.85
CA LEU A 282 0.49 6.26 -19.23
C LEU A 282 1.45 5.08 -19.23
N PHE A 283 2.49 5.11 -18.39
CA PHE A 283 3.44 4.01 -18.29
C PHE A 283 2.79 2.72 -17.76
N ALA A 284 1.88 2.82 -16.78
CA ALA A 284 1.15 1.67 -16.26
C ALA A 284 0.33 0.99 -17.36
N VAL A 285 -0.46 1.78 -18.10
CA VAL A 285 -1.41 1.26 -19.09
C VAL A 285 -0.71 0.81 -20.38
N LEU A 286 0.24 1.58 -20.88
CA LEU A 286 0.87 1.32 -22.18
C LEU A 286 2.01 0.31 -22.11
N VAL A 287 2.69 0.20 -20.97
CA VAL A 287 3.90 -0.62 -20.84
C VAL A 287 3.74 -1.71 -19.80
N LEU A 288 3.47 -1.33 -18.55
CA LEU A 288 3.62 -2.24 -17.42
C LEU A 288 2.52 -3.30 -17.36
N LEU A 289 1.25 -2.92 -17.57
CA LEU A 289 0.13 -3.86 -17.61
C LEU A 289 0.24 -4.86 -18.79
N PRO A 290 0.51 -4.44 -20.04
CA PRO A 290 0.75 -5.37 -21.14
C PRO A 290 1.96 -6.30 -20.91
N TRP A 291 3.02 -5.80 -20.27
CA TRP A 291 4.16 -6.63 -19.90
C TRP A 291 3.79 -7.66 -18.82
N GLN A 292 3.11 -7.23 -17.76
CA GLN A 292 2.62 -8.10 -16.69
C GLN A 292 1.69 -9.20 -17.24
N ARG A 293 0.72 -8.86 -18.08
CA ARG A 293 -0.19 -9.83 -18.73
C ARG A 293 0.54 -10.87 -19.57
N ARG A 294 1.61 -10.48 -20.26
CA ARG A 294 2.44 -11.42 -21.04
C ARG A 294 3.23 -12.34 -20.11
N ALA A 295 3.79 -11.80 -19.03
CA ALA A 295 4.49 -12.58 -18.02
C ALA A 295 3.56 -13.60 -17.33
N SER A 296 2.36 -13.18 -16.88
CA SER A 296 1.36 -14.07 -16.29
C SER A 296 0.99 -15.21 -17.26
N ARG A 297 0.72 -14.89 -18.53
CA ARG A 297 0.39 -15.87 -19.57
C ARG A 297 1.50 -16.90 -19.81
N ALA A 298 2.73 -16.43 -19.96
CA ALA A 298 3.88 -17.30 -20.19
C ALA A 298 4.11 -18.23 -19.00
N ALA A 299 4.00 -17.71 -17.77
CA ALA A 299 4.18 -18.49 -16.56
C ALA A 299 3.10 -19.58 -16.40
N PHE A 300 1.83 -19.27 -16.67
CA PHE A 300 0.77 -20.28 -16.63
C PHE A 300 0.91 -21.33 -17.73
N ALA A 301 1.26 -20.94 -18.96
CA ALA A 301 1.45 -21.87 -20.06
C ALA A 301 2.57 -22.88 -19.76
N GLU A 302 3.72 -22.40 -19.29
CA GLU A 302 4.87 -23.24 -18.95
C GLU A 302 4.64 -24.07 -17.67
N ALA A 303 3.82 -23.60 -16.72
CA ALA A 303 3.45 -24.38 -15.54
C ALA A 303 2.46 -25.54 -15.84
N SER A 304 1.84 -25.52 -17.03
CA SER A 304 0.86 -26.51 -17.47
C SER A 304 1.41 -27.55 -18.46
N SER A 305 2.63 -27.33 -18.97
CA SER A 305 3.38 -28.25 -19.84
C SER A 305 4.25 -29.20 -19.03
#